data_AF-A0A382KGA3-F1
#
_entry.id   AF-A0A382KGA3-F1
#
_cell.length_a   1.000
_cell.length_b   1.000
_cell.length_c   1.000
_cell.angle_alpha   90.00
_cell.angle_beta   90.00
_cell.angle_gamma   90.00
#
_symmetry.space_group_name_H-M   'P 1'
#
loop_
_entity.id
_entity.type
_entity.pdbx_description
1 polymer ?
#
loop_
_entity_poly.entity_id
_entity_poly.type
_entity_poly.pdbx_seq_one_letter_code
_entity_poly.pdbx_strand_id
1 'polypeptide(L)'
;MGLETILTIQNLALIACGCIAGSLIGMLPGLGPISAIALMIPISYNLAPASGMILLSGVYYGAIFGGSTSSILVNAPGVAGTVATSFDGYPLAMRGHAGKALATAAYASFAGGTIAVILLMICAPYLADLSLSFQSA
;
A
#
# COMPACT_ATOMS: atom_id res chain seq x y z
N MET A 1 22.80 2.80 -6.79
CA MET A 1 22.22 1.59 -7.40
C MET A 1 20.71 1.43 -7.23
N GLY A 2 20.12 1.53 -6.02
CA GLY A 2 18.65 1.38 -5.85
C GLY A 2 17.82 2.62 -6.22
N LEU A 3 18.28 3.82 -5.85
CA LEU A 3 17.55 5.07 -6.15
C LEU A 3 17.52 5.38 -7.67
N GLU A 4 18.62 5.06 -8.36
CA GLU A 4 18.75 5.23 -9.82
C GLU A 4 17.84 4.26 -10.59
N THR A 5 17.66 3.03 -10.10
CA THR A 5 16.73 2.08 -10.75
C THR A 5 15.29 2.54 -10.59
N ILE A 6 14.92 3.13 -9.45
CA ILE A 6 13.56 3.62 -9.22
C ILE A 6 13.24 4.83 -10.11
N LEU A 7 14.21 5.71 -10.35
CA LEU A 7 14.04 6.92 -11.16
C LEU A 7 13.96 6.66 -12.67
N THR A 8 14.17 5.43 -13.13
CA THR A 8 13.98 5.07 -14.53
C THR A 8 12.51 5.21 -14.92
N ILE A 9 12.24 5.89 -16.05
CA ILE A 9 10.88 6.18 -16.52
C ILE A 9 9.99 4.93 -16.61
N GLN A 10 10.58 3.79 -16.94
CA GLN A 10 9.90 2.50 -17.04
C GLN A 10 9.42 1.99 -15.67
N ASN A 11 10.23 2.14 -14.62
CA ASN A 11 9.86 1.72 -13.26
C ASN A 11 8.85 2.68 -12.63
N LEU A 12 8.93 3.98 -12.96
CA LEU A 12 7.93 4.97 -12.58
C LEU A 12 6.56 4.70 -13.22
N ALA A 13 6.56 4.29 -14.50
CA ALA A 13 5.33 3.88 -15.17
C ALA A 13 4.76 2.57 -14.56
N LEU A 14 5.63 1.60 -14.25
CA LEU A 14 5.26 0.34 -13.60
C LEU A 14 4.65 0.57 -12.21
N ILE A 15 5.25 1.42 -11.37
CA ILE A 15 4.71 1.70 -10.04
C ILE A 15 3.38 2.44 -10.13
N ALA A 16 3.22 3.36 -11.09
CA ALA A 16 1.96 4.04 -11.32
C ALA A 16 0.86 3.05 -11.78
N CYS A 17 1.16 2.19 -12.75
CA CYS A 17 0.26 1.11 -13.18
C CYS A 17 -0.09 0.16 -12.03
N GLY A 18 0.92 -0.26 -11.26
CA GLY A 18 0.72 -1.12 -10.09
C GLY A 18 -0.16 -0.47 -9.05
N CYS A 19 0.03 0.82 -8.77
CA CYS A 19 -0.79 1.56 -7.81
C CYS A 19 -2.23 1.73 -8.28
N ILE A 20 -2.46 1.98 -9.57
CA ILE A 20 -3.81 2.05 -10.16
C ILE A 20 -4.49 0.67 -10.10
N ALA A 21 -3.81 -0.37 -10.58
CA ALA A 21 -4.34 -1.73 -10.57
C ALA A 21 -4.63 -2.21 -9.13
N GLY A 22 -3.70 -1.96 -8.22
CA GLY A 22 -3.86 -2.24 -6.79
C GLY A 22 -5.03 -1.48 -6.19
N SER A 23 -5.19 -0.19 -6.49
CA SER A 23 -6.32 0.62 -6.01
C SER A 23 -7.65 0.08 -6.51
N LEU A 24 -7.76 -0.29 -7.79
CA LEU A 24 -8.97 -0.88 -8.37
C LEU A 24 -9.31 -2.22 -7.71
N ILE A 25 -8.33 -3.08 -7.51
CA ILE A 25 -8.52 -4.37 -6.85
C ILE A 25 -8.89 -4.17 -5.38
N GLY A 26 -8.23 -3.23 -4.69
CA GLY A 26 -8.49 -2.92 -3.29
C GLY A 26 -9.85 -2.27 -3.05
N MET A 27 -10.42 -1.57 -4.05
CA MET A 27 -11.78 -1.04 -3.95
C MET A 27 -12.84 -2.14 -3.88
N LEU A 28 -12.54 -3.37 -4.31
CA LEU A 28 -13.46 -4.50 -4.20
C LEU A 28 -13.55 -4.95 -2.73
N PRO A 29 -14.74 -4.89 -2.10
CA PRO A 29 -14.89 -5.25 -0.70
C PRO A 29 -14.57 -6.73 -0.47
N GLY A 30 -13.84 -7.02 0.60
CA GLY A 30 -13.41 -8.37 0.95
C GLY A 30 -12.11 -8.85 0.28
N LEU A 31 -11.56 -8.10 -0.70
CA LEU A 31 -10.24 -8.38 -1.27
C LEU A 31 -9.18 -7.53 -0.56
N GLY A 32 -8.40 -8.19 0.30
CA GLY A 32 -7.28 -7.56 0.98
C GLY A 32 -6.09 -7.25 0.07
N PRO A 33 -5.09 -6.50 0.57
CA PRO A 33 -3.87 -6.19 -0.18
C PRO A 33 -3.07 -7.45 -0.54
N ILE A 34 -3.16 -8.51 0.26
CA ILE A 34 -2.50 -9.79 0.01
C ILE A 34 -3.07 -10.48 -1.23
N SER A 35 -4.40 -10.43 -1.44
CA SER A 35 -5.02 -10.94 -2.67
C SER A 35 -4.59 -10.14 -3.90
N ALA A 36 -4.46 -8.82 -3.79
CA ALA A 36 -3.96 -7.99 -4.90
C ALA A 36 -2.52 -8.34 -5.28
N ILE A 37 -1.64 -8.54 -4.29
CA ILE A 37 -0.27 -9.04 -4.52
C ILE A 37 -0.32 -10.40 -5.20
N ALA A 38 -1.08 -11.36 -4.68
CA ALA A 38 -1.15 -12.72 -5.21
C ALA A 38 -1.58 -12.75 -6.69
N LEU A 39 -2.52 -11.89 -7.08
CA LEU A 39 -2.95 -11.73 -8.47
C LEU A 39 -1.87 -11.12 -9.38
N MET A 40 -0.96 -10.33 -8.82
CA MET A 40 0.11 -9.63 -9.56
C MET A 40 1.45 -10.37 -9.57
N ILE A 41 1.66 -11.37 -8.71
CA ILE A 41 2.82 -12.28 -8.74
C ILE A 41 3.11 -12.85 -10.14
N PRO A 42 2.14 -13.42 -10.89
CA PRO A 42 2.43 -14.00 -12.22
C PRO A 42 2.94 -12.95 -13.22
N ILE A 43 2.48 -11.69 -13.09
CA ILE A 43 2.95 -10.58 -13.92
C ILE A 43 4.37 -10.17 -13.52
N SER A 44 4.67 -10.22 -12.21
CA SER A 44 6.00 -9.90 -11.68
C SER A 44 7.10 -10.88 -12.14
N TYR A 45 6.79 -12.14 -12.44
CA TYR A 45 7.81 -13.12 -12.87
C TYR A 45 8.43 -12.82 -14.24
N ASN A 46 7.73 -12.05 -15.08
CA ASN A 46 8.26 -11.64 -16.38
C ASN A 46 9.16 -10.38 -16.30
N LEU A 47 9.30 -9.78 -15.12
CA LEU A 47 10.04 -8.54 -14.90
C LEU A 47 11.38 -8.81 -14.21
N ALA A 48 12.33 -7.89 -14.39
CA ALA A 48 13.55 -7.89 -13.60
C ALA A 48 13.22 -7.81 -12.10
N PRO A 49 14.02 -8.43 -11.20
CA PRO A 49 13.69 -8.52 -9.76
C PRO A 49 13.39 -7.17 -9.11
N ALA A 50 14.17 -6.13 -9.47
CA ALA A 50 13.95 -4.78 -8.98
C ALA A 50 12.59 -4.20 -9.46
N SER A 51 12.28 -4.32 -10.76
CA SER A 51 11.01 -3.86 -11.33
C SER A 51 9.81 -4.63 -10.78
N GLY A 52 9.96 -5.93 -10.53
CA GLY A 52 8.93 -6.75 -9.89
C GLY A 52 8.62 -6.30 -8.47
N MET A 53 9.65 -6.07 -7.65
CA MET A 53 9.47 -5.52 -6.29
C MET A 53 8.79 -4.14 -6.31
N ILE A 54 9.16 -3.28 -7.27
CA ILE A 54 8.55 -1.96 -7.43
C ILE A 54 7.05 -2.08 -7.79
N LEU A 55 6.71 -2.95 -8.74
CA LEU A 55 5.32 -3.21 -9.13
C LEU A 55 4.50 -3.71 -7.93
N LEU A 56 4.98 -4.75 -7.24
CA LEU A 56 4.28 -5.36 -6.12
C LEU A 56 4.11 -4.38 -4.95
N SER A 57 5.11 -3.52 -4.70
CA SER A 57 5.03 -2.45 -3.70
C SER A 57 3.95 -1.42 -4.08
N GLY A 58 3.88 -1.01 -5.35
CA GLY A 58 2.84 -0.12 -5.85
C GLY A 58 1.44 -0.72 -5.69
N VAL A 59 1.27 -2.00 -6.05
CA VAL A 59 0.01 -2.74 -5.89
C VAL A 59 -0.41 -2.80 -4.42
N TYR A 60 0.52 -3.10 -3.51
CA TYR A 60 0.25 -3.17 -2.09
C TYR A 60 -0.26 -1.84 -1.52
N TYR A 61 0.47 -0.74 -1.77
CA TYR A 61 0.08 0.58 -1.30
C TYR A 61 -1.23 1.05 -1.94
N GLY A 62 -1.40 0.81 -3.24
CA GLY A 62 -2.64 1.11 -3.95
C GLY A 62 -3.83 0.34 -3.35
N ALA A 63 -3.67 -0.96 -3.08
CA ALA A 63 -4.73 -1.79 -2.53
C ALA A 63 -5.14 -1.39 -1.11
N ILE A 64 -4.19 -0.96 -0.26
CA ILE A 64 -4.50 -0.44 1.08
C ILE A 64 -5.36 0.84 0.99
N PHE A 65 -4.98 1.75 0.10
CA PHE A 65 -5.71 3.01 -0.09
C PHE A 65 -7.08 2.78 -0.76
N GLY A 66 -7.14 1.91 -1.77
CA GLY A 66 -8.39 1.49 -2.43
C GLY A 66 -9.36 0.82 -1.47
N GLY A 67 -8.87 -0.04 -0.58
CA GLY A 67 -9.68 -0.68 0.47
C GLY A 67 -10.26 0.32 1.46
N SER A 68 -9.50 1.34 1.81
CA SER A 68 -10.00 2.45 2.64
C SER A 68 -11.12 3.24 1.92
N THR A 69 -10.98 3.44 0.61
CA THR A 69 -12.00 4.13 -0.20
C THR A 69 -13.33 3.38 -0.22
N SER A 70 -13.31 2.05 -0.43
CA SER A 70 -14.51 1.20 -0.37
C SER A 70 -15.15 1.17 1.02
N SER A 71 -14.30 1.11 2.06
CA SER A 71 -14.69 1.14 3.48
C SER A 71 -15.41 2.44 3.87
N ILE A 72 -14.98 3.58 3.32
CA ILE A 72 -15.54 4.92 3.56
C ILE A 72 -16.85 5.12 2.78
N LEU A 73 -16.94 4.66 1.52
CA LEU A 73 -18.11 4.93 0.67
C LEU A 73 -19.25 3.93 0.88
N VAL A 74 -18.94 2.66 1.16
CA VAL A 74 -19.91 1.56 1.11
C VAL A 74 -20.01 0.80 2.44
N ASN A 75 -19.27 1.21 3.48
CA ASN A 75 -19.21 0.53 4.79
C ASN A 75 -18.85 -0.97 4.71
N ALA A 76 -18.14 -1.38 3.65
CA ALA A 76 -17.76 -2.77 3.44
C ALA A 76 -16.23 -2.94 3.60
N PRO A 77 -15.73 -3.09 4.84
CA PRO A 77 -14.30 -3.20 5.09
C PRO A 77 -13.74 -4.52 4.58
N GLY A 78 -12.69 -4.44 3.76
CA GLY A 78 -11.97 -5.62 3.27
C GLY A 78 -10.86 -6.13 4.19
N VAL A 79 -10.44 -5.33 5.18
CA VAL A 79 -9.35 -5.66 6.12
C VAL A 79 -9.61 -5.02 7.47
N ALA A 80 -9.16 -5.66 8.55
CA ALA A 80 -9.34 -5.18 9.93
C ALA A 80 -8.88 -3.72 10.12
N GLY A 81 -7.80 -3.31 9.45
CA GLY A 81 -7.28 -1.93 9.52
C GLY A 81 -8.21 -0.87 8.93
N THR A 82 -9.04 -1.22 7.94
CA THR A 82 -9.98 -0.26 7.32
C THR A 82 -11.34 -0.25 8.00
N VAL A 83 -11.57 -1.12 8.99
CA VAL A 83 -12.79 -1.08 9.82
C VAL A 83 -12.84 0.21 10.63
N ALA A 84 -11.69 0.66 11.17
CA ALA A 84 -11.60 1.93 11.89
C ALA A 84 -11.92 3.12 10.97
N THR A 85 -11.48 3.10 9.71
CA THR A 85 -11.83 4.14 8.73
C THR A 85 -13.28 4.07 8.28
N SER A 86 -13.94 2.92 8.31
CA SER A 86 -15.39 2.82 8.13
C SER A 86 -16.17 3.47 9.26
N PHE A 87 -15.76 3.30 10.52
CA PHE A 87 -16.46 3.88 11.68
C PHE A 87 -16.51 5.40 11.62
N ASP A 88 -15.41 6.06 11.26
CA ASP A 88 -15.35 7.53 11.18
C ASP A 88 -15.71 8.07 9.78
N GLY A 89 -15.28 7.38 8.72
CA GLY A 89 -15.40 7.86 7.34
C GLY A 89 -16.77 7.65 6.71
N TYR A 90 -17.43 6.51 6.97
CA TYR A 90 -18.77 6.23 6.42
C TYR A 90 -19.87 7.20 6.89
N PRO A 91 -19.99 7.56 8.19
CA PRO A 91 -20.97 8.57 8.60
C PRO A 91 -20.67 9.95 8.00
N LEU A 92 -19.39 10.26 7.75
CA LEU A 92 -18.99 11.48 7.05
C LEU A 92 -19.40 11.46 5.57
N ALA A 93 -19.26 10.30 4.91
CA ALA A 93 -19.71 10.09 3.54
C ALA A 93 -21.23 10.20 3.41
N MET A 94 -21.99 9.60 4.34
CA MET A 94 -23.46 9.71 4.40
C MET A 94 -23.95 11.16 4.61
N ARG A 95 -23.16 12.00 5.27
CA ARG A 95 -23.44 13.45 5.42
C ARG A 95 -23.12 14.28 4.18
N GLY A 96 -22.78 13.66 3.04
CA GLY A 96 -22.40 14.34 1.81
C GLY A 96 -20.96 14.88 1.81
N HIS A 97 -20.14 14.47 2.78
CA HIS A 97 -18.73 14.89 2.90
C HIS A 97 -17.74 13.78 2.51
N ALA A 98 -18.12 12.91 1.57
CA ALA A 98 -17.29 11.81 1.08
C ALA A 98 -15.91 12.27 0.60
N GLY A 99 -15.83 13.39 -0.13
CA GLY A 99 -14.55 13.94 -0.59
C GLY A 99 -13.62 14.37 0.57
N LYS A 100 -14.18 14.92 1.66
CA LYS A 100 -13.39 15.29 2.84
C LYS A 100 -12.88 14.03 3.56
N ALA A 101 -13.71 13.00 3.68
CA ALA A 101 -13.34 11.73 4.30
C ALA A 101 -12.20 11.02 3.52
N LEU A 102 -12.30 11.00 2.19
CA LEU A 102 -11.26 10.44 1.32
C LEU A 102 -9.97 11.24 1.39
N ALA A 103 -10.05 12.58 1.41
CA ALA A 103 -8.88 13.43 1.55
C ALA A 103 -8.17 13.19 2.89
N THR A 104 -8.91 13.15 4.01
CA THR A 104 -8.32 12.86 5.33
C THR A 104 -7.66 11.49 5.38
N ALA A 105 -8.27 10.46 4.77
CA ALA A 105 -7.68 9.13 4.69
C ALA A 105 -6.40 9.11 3.83
N ALA A 106 -6.37 9.89 2.74
CA ALA A 106 -5.17 10.04 1.90
C ALA A 106 -4.04 10.72 2.67
N TYR A 107 -4.30 11.83 3.35
CA TYR A 107 -3.30 12.53 4.16
C TYR A 107 -2.79 11.67 5.32
N ALA A 108 -3.67 10.96 6.02
CA ALA A 108 -3.30 10.05 7.09
C ALA A 108 -2.42 8.90 6.59
N SER A 109 -2.79 8.29 5.44
CA SER A 109 -2.00 7.21 4.82
C SER A 109 -0.64 7.71 4.34
N PHE A 110 -0.59 8.91 3.76
CA PHE A 110 0.66 9.51 3.30
C PHE A 110 1.59 9.86 4.47
N ALA A 111 1.07 10.51 5.51
CA ALA A 111 1.86 10.87 6.68
C ALA A 111 2.34 9.63 7.44
N GLY A 112 1.42 8.68 7.72
CA GLY A 112 1.74 7.42 8.39
C GLY A 112 2.73 6.57 7.61
N GLY A 113 2.52 6.43 6.29
CA GLY A 113 3.44 5.71 5.41
C GLY A 113 4.83 6.35 5.35
N THR A 114 4.90 7.68 5.22
CA THR A 114 6.18 8.41 5.20
C THR A 114 6.93 8.24 6.51
N ILE A 115 6.26 8.42 7.65
CA ILE A 115 6.85 8.24 8.97
C ILE A 115 7.31 6.79 9.16
N ALA A 116 6.49 5.81 8.76
CA ALA A 116 6.83 4.39 8.85
C ALA A 116 8.07 4.05 8.02
N VAL A 117 8.18 4.57 6.80
CA VAL A 117 9.37 4.35 5.93
C VAL A 117 10.62 4.98 6.54
N ILE A 118 10.53 6.21 7.06
CA ILE A 118 11.67 6.88 7.71
C ILE A 118 12.11 6.10 8.95
N LEU A 119 11.15 5.71 9.79
CA LEU A 119 11.42 4.95 11.02
C LEU A 119 12.02 3.58 10.69
N LEU A 120 11.49 2.91 9.66
CA LEU A 120 12.03 1.64 9.19
C LEU A 120 13.44 1.80 8.61
N MET A 121 13.74 2.90 7.92
CA MET A 121 15.09 3.17 7.40
C MET A 121 16.12 3.32 8.53
N ILE A 122 15.71 3.86 9.69
CA ILE A 122 16.56 4.00 10.88
C ILE A 122 16.65 2.68 11.66
N CYS A 123 15.53 1.98 11.83
CA CYS A 123 15.47 0.73 12.60
C CYS A 123 15.99 -0.49 11.83
N ALA A 124 15.91 -0.51 10.50
CA ALA A 124 16.34 -1.62 9.66
C ALA A 124 17.81 -2.04 9.88
N PRO A 125 18.81 -1.13 9.93
CA PRO A 125 20.18 -1.53 10.23
C PRO A 125 20.31 -2.11 11.66
N TYR A 126 19.64 -1.51 12.65
CA TYR A 126 19.63 -2.04 14.03
C TYR A 126 19.02 -3.44 14.11
N LEU A 127 17.94 -3.69 13.37
CA LEU A 127 17.34 -5.02 13.26
C LEU A 127 18.25 -6.00 12.53
N ALA A 128 18.97 -5.56 11.49
CA ALA A 128 19.91 -6.40 10.77
C ALA A 128 21.08 -6.83 11.66
N ASP A 129 21.63 -5.90 12.45
CA ASP A 129 22.69 -6.19 13.42
C ASP A 129 22.23 -7.16 14.52
N LEU A 130 21.01 -6.97 15.04
CA LEU A 130 20.40 -7.92 15.97
C LEU A 130 20.20 -9.30 15.32
N SER A 131 19.71 -9.35 14.08
CA SER A 131 19.50 -10.61 13.35
C SER A 131 20.82 -11.34 13.10
N LEU A 132 21.90 -10.62 12.81
CA LEU A 132 23.26 -11.16 12.69
C LEU A 132 23.80 -11.65 14.04
N SER A 133 23.42 -11.01 15.15
CA SER A 133 23.80 -11.47 16.50
C SER A 133 23.07 -12.75 16.94
N PHE A 134 21.87 -13.02 16.40
CA PHE A 134 21.16 -14.30 16.58
C PHE A 134 21.69 -15.41 15.68
N GLN A 135 22.56 -15.09 14.71
CA GLN A 135 23.30 -16.09 13.96
C GLN A 135 24.47 -16.60 14.81
N SER A 136 24.13 -17.42 15.81
CA SER A 136 25.09 -18.32 16.46
C SER A 136 25.67 -19.27 15.40
N ALA A 137 27.00 -19.42 15.44
CA ALA A 137 27.85 -20.25 14.58
C ALA A 137 27.22 -21.55 14.05
#